data_AF-A0A183BWG6-F1
#
_entry.id   AF-A0A183BWG6-F1
#
_cell.length_a   1.000
_cell.length_b   1.000
_cell.length_c   1.000
_cell.angle_alpha   90.00
_cell.angle_beta   90.00
_cell.angle_gamma   90.00
#
_symmetry.space_group_name_H-M   'P 1'
#
loop_
_entity.id
_entity.type
_entity.pdbx_description
1 polymer ?
#
loop_
_entity_poly.entity_id
_entity_poly.type
_entity_poly.pdbx_seq_one_letter_code
_entity_poly.pdbx_strand_id
1 'polypeptide(L)'
;MTEKASSAFQQMSNLELFIDFCRKQGVITQELFRAVDLVEARDLYSVCMTLNSLGRIMEKKGKPSPKHVSASEIVNIPSTDALRL
;
A
#
# COMPACT_ATOMS: atom_id res chain seq x y z
N MET A 1 -4.91 5.09 24.93
CA MET A 1 -5.65 5.16 23.66
C MET A 1 -5.89 3.73 23.24
N THR A 2 -7.10 3.21 23.45
CA THR A 2 -7.41 1.81 23.19
C THR A 2 -7.59 1.65 21.69
N GLU A 3 -6.68 0.94 21.01
CA GLU A 3 -6.87 0.58 19.60
C GLU A 3 -8.18 -0.19 19.49
N LYS A 4 -9.14 0.37 18.76
CA LYS A 4 -10.39 -0.31 18.45
C LYS A 4 -10.02 -1.44 17.50
N ALA A 5 -9.93 -2.67 18.01
CA ALA A 5 -9.64 -3.85 17.20
C ALA A 5 -10.58 -3.83 15.97
N SER A 6 -10.03 -3.53 14.80
CA SER A 6 -10.78 -3.52 13.55
C SER A 6 -11.21 -4.95 13.28
N SER A 7 -12.52 -5.20 13.21
CA SER A 7 -13.02 -6.55 12.93
C SER A 7 -12.51 -7.03 11.57
N ALA A 8 -12.36 -8.34 11.40
CA ALA A 8 -11.97 -8.94 10.11
C ALA A 8 -12.92 -8.50 8.97
N PHE A 9 -14.21 -8.33 9.29
CA PHE A 9 -15.20 -7.77 8.36
C PHE A 9 -14.87 -6.34 7.93
N GLN A 10 -14.49 -5.47 8.87
CA GLN A 10 -14.09 -4.10 8.57
C GLN A 10 -12.82 -4.07 7.71
N GLN A 11 -11.85 -4.94 7.99
CA GLN A 11 -10.63 -5.05 7.19
C GLN A 11 -10.95 -5.48 5.74
N MET A 12 -11.80 -6.49 5.57
CA MET A 12 -12.24 -6.94 4.26
C MET A 12 -12.97 -5.82 3.50
N SER A 13 -13.90 -5.11 4.16
CA SER A 13 -14.62 -3.99 3.56
C SER A 13 -13.70 -2.85 3.13
N ASN A 14 -12.67 -2.53 3.93
CA ASN A 14 -11.68 -1.51 3.58
C ASN A 14 -10.87 -1.91 2.33
N LEU A 15 -10.55 -3.20 2.19
CA LEU A 15 -9.86 -3.70 0.99
C LEU A 15 -10.74 -3.63 -0.25
N GLU A 16 -12.03 -3.96 -0.14
CA GLU A 16 -12.97 -3.82 -1.27
C GLU A 16 -13.08 -2.36 -1.75
N LEU A 17 -13.10 -1.39 -0.83
CA LEU A 17 -13.05 0.04 -1.18
C LEU A 17 -11.76 0.42 -1.92
N PHE A 18 -10.62 -0.12 -1.49
CA PHE A 18 -9.33 0.09 -2.16
C PHE A 18 -9.29 -0.51 -3.56
N ILE A 19 -9.78 -1.74 -3.72
CA ILE A 19 -9.83 -2.45 -5.01
C ILE A 19 -10.75 -1.70 -5.99
N ASP A 20 -11.91 -1.22 -5.52
CA ASP A 20 -12.81 -0.39 -6.32
C ASP A 20 -12.17 0.95 -6.73
N PHE A 21 -11.42 1.59 -5.83
CA PHE A 21 -10.61 2.76 -6.18
C PHE A 21 -9.59 2.45 -7.29
N CYS A 22 -8.85 1.35 -7.19
CA CYS A 22 -7.88 0.93 -8.21
C CYS A 22 -8.54 0.73 -9.58
N ARG A 23 -9.71 0.08 -9.60
CA ARG A 23 -10.53 -0.09 -10.79
C ARG A 23 -10.94 1.24 -11.41
N LYS A 24 -11.45 2.18 -10.60
CA LYS A 24 -11.80 3.55 -11.04
C LYS A 24 -10.61 4.33 -11.57
N GLN A 25 -9.40 4.04 -11.09
CA GLN A 25 -8.19 4.63 -11.63
C GLN A 25 -7.80 4.08 -13.00
N GLY A 26 -8.27 2.88 -13.37
CA GLY A 26 -8.01 2.25 -14.65
C GLY A 26 -7.15 0.99 -14.58
N VAL A 27 -6.92 0.43 -13.38
CA VAL A 27 -6.29 -0.89 -13.26
C VAL A 27 -7.23 -1.93 -13.86
N ILE A 28 -6.73 -2.73 -14.80
CA ILE A 28 -7.54 -3.75 -15.48
C ILE A 28 -7.87 -4.89 -14.52
N THR A 29 -9.01 -5.55 -14.74
CA THR A 29 -9.51 -6.61 -13.86
C THR A 29 -8.50 -7.75 -13.66
N GLN A 30 -7.69 -8.11 -14.67
CA GLN A 30 -6.68 -9.16 -14.53
C GLN A 30 -5.54 -8.79 -13.58
N GLU A 31 -5.30 -7.50 -13.36
CA GLU A 31 -4.25 -7.02 -12.48
C GLU A 31 -4.78 -6.70 -11.07
N LEU A 32 -6.09 -6.79 -10.81
CA LEU A 32 -6.69 -6.57 -9.48
C LEU A 32 -6.65 -7.84 -8.63
N PHE A 33 -6.15 -7.71 -7.39
CA PHE A 33 -6.30 -8.74 -6.36
C PHE A 33 -7.72 -8.72 -5.77
N ARG A 34 -8.12 -9.80 -5.09
CA ARG A 34 -9.33 -9.86 -4.27
C ARG A 34 -8.95 -9.78 -2.80
N ALA A 35 -9.82 -9.24 -1.95
CA ALA A 35 -9.45 -9.01 -0.54
C ALA A 35 -8.95 -10.28 0.19
N VAL A 36 -9.49 -11.46 -0.12
CA VAL A 36 -9.01 -12.77 0.41
C VAL A 36 -7.56 -13.09 0.06
N ASP A 37 -7.08 -12.64 -1.10
CA ASP A 37 -5.72 -12.91 -1.57
C ASP A 37 -4.68 -12.25 -0.64
N LEU A 38 -5.05 -11.14 0.01
CA LEU A 38 -4.26 -10.47 1.05
C LEU A 38 -4.58 -10.96 2.46
N VAL A 39 -5.86 -11.02 2.85
CA VAL A 39 -6.28 -11.36 4.22
C VAL A 39 -5.83 -12.75 4.64
N GLU A 40 -5.90 -13.72 3.73
CA GLU A 40 -5.48 -15.11 3.98
C GLU A 40 -4.13 -15.44 3.32
N ALA A 41 -3.43 -14.43 2.81
CA ALA A 41 -2.14 -14.57 2.11
C ALA A 41 -2.13 -15.64 1.00
N ARG A 42 -3.25 -15.80 0.28
CA ARG A 42 -3.40 -16.85 -0.76
C ARG A 42 -2.65 -16.52 -2.04
N ASP A 43 -2.54 -15.23 -2.38
CA ASP A 43 -1.85 -14.78 -3.60
C ASP A 43 -1.32 -13.35 -3.42
N LEU A 44 -0.19 -13.23 -2.74
CA LEU A 44 0.48 -11.94 -2.54
C LEU A 44 1.11 -11.39 -3.84
N TYR A 45 1.30 -12.24 -4.85
CA TYR A 45 1.80 -11.80 -6.15
C TYR A 45 0.76 -10.91 -6.84
N SER A 46 -0.51 -11.32 -6.82
CA SER A 46 -1.63 -10.50 -7.33
C SER A 46 -1.70 -9.12 -6.66
N VAL A 47 -1.46 -9.06 -5.34
CA VAL A 47 -1.42 -7.81 -4.57
C VAL A 47 -0.31 -6.89 -5.08
N CYS A 48 0.90 -7.44 -5.25
CA CYS A 48 2.04 -6.69 -5.79
C CYS A 48 1.76 -6.21 -7.23
N MET A 49 1.12 -7.05 -8.05
CA MET A 49 0.75 -6.70 -9.42
C MET A 49 -0.23 -5.54 -9.47
N THR A 50 -1.27 -5.53 -8.62
CA THR A 50 -2.21 -4.41 -8.49
C THR A 50 -1.50 -3.11 -8.11
N LEU A 51 -0.63 -3.15 -7.10
CA LEU A 51 0.09 -1.97 -6.62
C LEU A 51 1.02 -1.40 -7.70
N ASN A 52 1.76 -2.25 -8.41
CA ASN A 52 2.63 -1.83 -9.51
C ASN A 52 1.82 -1.23 -10.67
N SER A 53 0.68 -1.84 -11.02
CA SER A 53 -0.19 -1.30 -12.07
C SER A 53 -0.75 0.07 -11.67
N LEU A 54 -1.27 0.20 -10.46
CA LEU A 54 -1.76 1.46 -9.92
C LEU A 54 -0.67 2.54 -9.94
N GLY A 55 0.55 2.22 -9.50
CA GLY A 55 1.68 3.15 -9.50
C GLY A 55 1.96 3.73 -10.89
N ARG A 56 2.07 2.87 -11.91
CA ARG A 56 2.27 3.30 -13.31
C ARG A 56 1.13 4.19 -13.82
N ILE A 57 -0.11 3.90 -13.43
CA ILE A 57 -1.28 4.69 -13.83
C ILE A 57 -1.28 6.05 -13.13
N MET A 58 -0.96 6.10 -11.83
CA MET A 58 -0.93 7.36 -11.06
C MET A 58 0.20 8.27 -11.52
N GLU A 59 1.36 7.72 -11.84
CA GLU A 59 2.47 8.46 -12.44
C GLU A 59 2.06 9.13 -13.75
N LYS A 60 1.39 8.41 -14.66
CA LYS A 60 0.84 8.97 -15.91
C LYS A 60 -0.20 10.07 -15.66
N LYS A 61 -0.90 10.04 -14.52
CA LYS A 61 -1.86 11.08 -14.12
C LYS A 61 -1.22 12.26 -13.38
N GLY A 62 0.11 12.33 -13.31
CA GLY A 62 0.83 13.41 -12.60
C GLY A 62 0.75 13.29 -11.07
N LYS A 63 0.43 12.11 -10.55
CA LYS A 63 0.41 11.79 -9.11
C LYS A 63 1.46 10.72 -8.81
N PRO A 64 2.77 11.01 -9.02
CA PRO A 64 3.81 10.03 -8.81
C PRO A 64 3.92 9.64 -7.34
N SER A 65 4.58 8.52 -7.07
CA SER A 65 4.97 8.13 -5.72
C SER A 65 5.72 9.26 -5.01
N PRO A 66 5.57 9.40 -3.68
CA PRO A 66 6.38 10.32 -2.90
C PRO A 66 7.87 10.13 -3.23
N LYS A 67 8.59 11.24 -3.40
CA LYS A 67 10.04 11.16 -3.63
C LYS A 67 10.67 10.44 -2.45
N HIS A 68 11.51 9.44 -2.73
CA HIS A 68 12.37 8.87 -1.71
C HIS A 68 13.28 9.98 -1.17
N VAL A 69 13.09 10.32 0.10
CA VAL A 69 14.01 11.19 0.83
C VAL A 69 15.17 10.30 1.28
N SER A 70 16.41 10.71 0.99
CA SER A 70 17.56 9.96 1.46
C SER A 70 17.60 9.97 2.99
N ALA A 71 18.12 8.92 3.63
CA ALA A 71 18.20 8.86 5.09
C ALA A 71 18.95 10.07 5.67
N SER A 72 19.96 10.58 4.96
CA SER A 72 20.71 11.79 5.28
C SER A 72 19.88 13.08 5.33
N GLU A 73 18.72 13.13 4.67
CA GLU A 73 17.85 14.30 4.59
C GLU A 73 16.70 14.26 5.61
N ILE A 74 16.57 13.17 6.39
CA ILE A 74 15.53 13.04 7.42
C ILE A 74 16.03 13.69 8.72
N VAL A 75 15.57 14.92 8.97
CA VAL A 75 16.01 15.83 10.05
C VAL A 75 15.90 15.25 11.48
N ASN A 76 15.16 14.14 11.68
CA ASN A 76 14.92 13.53 13.00
C ASN A 76 15.45 12.10 13.13
N ILE A 77 16.39 11.64 12.30
CA ILE A 77 17.04 10.36 12.54
C ILE A 77 18.09 10.54 13.65
N PRO A 78 18.00 9.82 14.79
CA PRO A 78 19.08 9.84 15.77
C PRO A 78 20.34 9.34 15.09
N SER A 79 21.44 10.10 15.23
CA SER A 79 22.76 9.68 14.72
C SER A 79 23.01 8.24 15.15
N THR A 80 23.58 7.42 14.27
CA THR A 80 23.93 6.03 14.55
C THR A 80 24.86 5.88 15.77
N ASP A 81 25.54 6.96 16.18
CA ASP A 81 26.30 7.02 17.43
C ASP A 81 25.45 6.95 18.69
N ALA A 82 24.17 7.35 18.65
CA ALA A 82 23.24 7.21 19.77
C ALA A 82 22.66 5.78 19.92
N LEU A 83 22.93 4.91 18.94
CA LEU A 83 22.45 3.51 18.91
C LEU A 83 23.55 2.48 19.24
N ARG A 84 24.76 2.93 19.57
CA ARG A 84 25.85 2.06 20.04
C ARG A 84 25.72 1.87 21.56
N LEU A 85 25.10 0.76 21.98
CA LEU A 85 25.23 0.19 23.32
C LEU A 85 26.59 -0.48 23.49
#